data_AF-A0A0G1R7W5-F1
#
_entry.id   AF-A0A0G1R7W5-F1
#
_cell.length_a   1.000
_cell.length_b   1.000
_cell.length_c   1.000
_cell.angle_alpha   90.00
_cell.angle_beta   90.00
_cell.angle_gamma   90.00
#
_symmetry.space_group_name_H-M   'P 1'
#
loop_
_entity.id
_entity.type
_entity.pdbx_description
1 polymer ?
#
loop_
_entity_poly.entity_id
_entity_poly.type
_entity_poly.pdbx_seq_one_letter_code
_entity_poly.pdbx_strand_id
1 'polypeptide(L)' 'MKVNVKVKPAARENSVVERSGELIVSTTAHAHGGKANDAVCRLVADHFGVSARRISIIQGRTSRRKVIEIAGYDG' A
#
# COMPACT_ATOMS: atom_id res chain seq x y z
N MET A 1 -7.35 -11.53 2.43
CA MET A 1 -5.88 -11.69 2.30
C MET A 1 -5.12 -10.62 3.10
N LYS A 2 -3.93 -10.92 3.65
CA LYS A 2 -3.03 -9.94 4.28
C LYS A 2 -1.73 -9.86 3.50
N VAL A 3 -1.28 -8.63 3.20
CA VAL A 3 -0.06 -8.38 2.43
C VAL A 3 0.86 -7.42 3.17
N ASN A 4 2.15 -7.72 3.14
CA ASN A 4 3.19 -6.82 3.66
C ASN A 4 3.51 -5.77 2.60
N VAL A 5 3.52 -4.51 3.00
CA VAL A 5 3.73 -3.38 2.09
C VAL A 5 4.84 -2.49 2.62
N LYS A 6 5.89 -2.31 1.82
CA LYS A 6 6.98 -1.37 2.08
C LYS A 6 6.82 -0.13 1.22
N VAL A 7 6.53 0.97 1.88
CA VAL A 7 6.31 2.28 1.30
C VAL A 7 7.64 3.01 1.11
N LYS A 8 7.89 3.44 -0.12
CA LYS A 8 8.98 4.33 -0.52
C LYS A 8 8.37 5.70 -0.90
N PRO A 9 8.24 6.64 0.06
CA PRO A 9 7.73 7.98 -0.22
C PRO A 9 8.75 8.80 -1.01
N ALA A 10 8.31 9.92 -1.58
CA ALA A 10 9.14 10.83 -2.39
C ALA A 10 9.86 10.12 -3.56
N ALA A 11 9.19 9.12 -4.14
CA ALA A 11 9.65 8.51 -5.39
C ALA A 11 9.43 9.47 -6.57
N ARG A 12 10.14 9.22 -7.68
CA ARG A 12 9.94 9.98 -8.93
C ARG A 12 8.58 9.72 -9.57
N GLU A 13 8.05 8.51 -9.36
CA GLU A 13 6.79 8.04 -9.94
C GLU A 13 6.08 7.07 -8.97
N ASN A 14 4.79 6.85 -9.21
CA ASN A 14 4.01 5.85 -8.49
C ASN A 14 4.23 4.48 -9.12
N SER A 15 4.56 3.48 -8.31
CA SER A 15 4.78 2.12 -8.80
C SER A 15 4.59 1.09 -7.69
N VAL A 16 4.09 -0.09 -8.06
CA VAL A 16 3.89 -1.23 -7.16
C VAL A 16 4.68 -2.41 -7.71
N VAL A 17 5.58 -2.98 -6.90
CA VAL A 17 6.41 -4.12 -7.29
C VAL A 17 6.38 -5.17 -6.19
N GLU A 18 6.03 -6.41 -6.52
CA GLU A 18 6.13 -7.51 -5.58
C GLU A 18 7.55 -8.08 -5.56
N ARG A 19 8.14 -8.20 -4.36
CA ARG A 19 9.47 -8.80 -4.14
C ARG A 19 9.47 -9.62 -2.86
N SER A 20 9.83 -10.90 -2.98
CA SER A 20 10.02 -11.81 -1.83
C SER A 20 8.82 -11.85 -0.87
N GLY A 21 7.59 -11.81 -1.39
CA GLY A 21 6.37 -11.81 -0.59
C GLY A 21 6.03 -10.48 0.11
N GLU A 22 6.67 -9.39 -0.28
CA GLU A 22 6.36 -8.02 0.14
C GLU A 22 6.10 -7.12 -1.07
N LEU A 23 5.08 -6.28 -1.00
CA LEU A 23 4.79 -5.25 -2.00
C LEU A 23 5.59 -4.00 -1.71
N ILE A 24 6.42 -3.59 -2.65
CA ILE A 24 7.17 -2.34 -2.58
C ILE A 24 6.34 -1.29 -3.32
N VAL A 25 5.76 -0.37 -2.56
CA VAL A 25 4.95 0.74 -3.11
C VAL A 25 5.79 2.00 -3.09
N SER A 26 6.19 2.43 -4.28
CA SER A 26 6.84 3.72 -4.49
C SER A 26 5.76 4.76 -4.76
N THR A 27 5.77 5.87 -4.03
CA THR A 27 4.81 6.95 -4.22
C THR A 27 5.48 8.31 -4.24
N THR A 28 5.00 9.19 -5.11
CA THR A 28 5.40 10.60 -5.15
C THR A 28 4.87 11.36 -3.92
N ALA A 29 3.89 10.80 -3.20
CA ALA A 29 3.36 11.41 -1.99
C ALA A 29 4.41 11.44 -0.87
N HIS A 30 4.54 12.60 -0.23
CA HIS A 30 5.37 12.74 0.97
C HIS A 30 4.72 12.03 2.16
N ALA A 31 5.55 11.56 3.10
CA ALA A 31 5.12 10.83 4.29
C ALA A 31 4.34 11.68 5.32
N HIS A 32 4.02 12.94 5.01
CA HIS A 32 3.34 13.87 5.93
C HIS A 32 1.81 13.81 5.79
N GLY A 33 1.13 13.84 6.95
CA GLY A 33 -0.31 14.15 7.03
C GLY A 33 -1.26 13.08 6.47
N GLY A 34 -0.90 11.80 6.50
CA GLY A 34 -1.78 10.71 6.07
C GLY A 34 -1.94 10.55 4.54
N LYS A 35 -1.42 11.49 3.74
CA LYS A 35 -1.45 11.42 2.26
C LYS A 35 -0.73 10.19 1.70
N ALA A 36 0.38 9.78 2.31
CA ALA A 36 1.07 8.55 1.94
C ALA A 36 0.23 7.29 2.22
N ASN A 37 -0.62 7.29 3.25
CA ASN A 37 -1.47 6.13 3.54
C ASN A 37 -2.57 5.97 2.49
N ASP A 38 -3.20 7.08 2.10
CA ASP A 38 -4.22 7.09 1.04
C ASP A 38 -3.64 6.68 -0.32
N ALA A 39 -2.48 7.26 -0.68
CA ALA A 39 -1.78 6.91 -1.91
C ALA A 39 -1.42 5.42 -1.97
N VAL A 40 -0.91 4.86 -0.87
CA VAL A 40 -0.58 3.43 -0.80
C VAL A 40 -1.83 2.57 -0.90
N CYS A 41 -2.90 2.93 -0.21
CA CYS A 41 -4.18 2.22 -0.28
C CYS A 41 -4.71 2.17 -1.72
N ARG A 42 -4.68 3.30 -2.43
CA ARG A 42 -5.10 3.40 -3.84
C ARG A 42 -4.22 2.57 -4.76
N LEU A 43 -2.89 2.66 -4.63
CA LEU A 43 -1.97 1.92 -5.47
C LEU A 43 -2.09 0.40 -5.27
N VAL A 44 -2.29 -0.03 -4.03
CA VAL A 44 -2.51 -1.45 -3.72
C VAL A 44 -3.88 -1.90 -4.23
N ALA A 45 -4.93 -1.09 -4.06
CA ALA A 45 -6.25 -1.38 -4.59
C ALA A 45 -6.24 -1.60 -6.11
N ASP A 46 -5.56 -0.70 -6.83
CA ASP A 46 -5.38 -0.76 -8.28
C ASP A 46 -4.61 -2.01 -8.71
N HIS A 47 -3.50 -2.31 -8.03
CA HIS A 47 -2.69 -3.50 -8.30
C HIS A 47 -3.46 -4.82 -8.16
N PHE A 48 -4.37 -4.92 -7.18
CA PHE A 48 -5.20 -6.10 -6.97
C PHE A 48 -6.56 -6.05 -7.67
N GLY A 49 -6.88 -4.96 -8.39
CA GLY A 49 -8.19 -4.80 -9.05
C GLY A 49 -9.38 -4.74 -8.08
N VAL A 50 -9.16 -4.29 -6.84
CA VAL A 50 -10.20 -4.20 -5.80
C VAL A 50 -10.55 -2.75 -5.48
N SER A 51 -11.72 -2.50 -4.90
CA SER A 51 -12.06 -1.16 -4.43
C SER A 51 -11.19 -0.76 -3.23
N ALA A 52 -10.79 0.50 -3.13
CA ALA A 52 -10.06 1.03 -1.98
C ALA A 52 -10.79 0.82 -0.63
N ARG A 53 -12.12 0.68 -0.62
CA ARG A 53 -12.92 0.38 0.59
C ARG A 53 -12.66 -1.03 1.15
N ARG A 54 -12.15 -1.94 0.31
CA ARG A 54 -11.75 -3.30 0.72
C ARG A 54 -10.31 -3.35 1.23
N ILE A 55 -9.58 -2.25 1.15
CA ILE A 55 -8.20 -2.14 1.60
C ILE A 55 -8.18 -1.46 2.97
N SER A 56 -7.46 -2.04 3.92
CA SER A 56 -7.28 -1.45 5.24
C SER A 56 -5.88 -1.67 5.81
N ILE A 57 -5.27 -0.61 6.33
CA ILE A 57 -3.97 -0.70 7.02
C ILE A 57 -4.22 -1.16 8.45
N ILE A 58 -3.90 -2.42 8.74
CA ILE A 58 -4.07 -3.04 10.06
C ILE A 58 -2.85 -2.85 10.95
N GLN A 59 -1.65 -2.66 10.38
CA GLN A 59 -0.42 -2.36 11.13
C GLN A 59 0.50 -1.39 10.39
N GLY A 60 1.35 -0.68 11.15
CA GLY A 60 2.40 0.16 10.58
C GLY A 60 1.91 1.51 10.03
N ARG A 61 0.80 2.06 10.52
CA ARG A 61 0.24 3.35 10.05
C ARG A 61 1.25 4.51 10.06
N THR A 62 2.17 4.52 11.04
CA THR A 62 3.26 5.50 11.19
C THR A 62 4.60 5.03 10.62
N SER A 63 4.70 3.76 10.21
CA SER A 63 5.91 3.15 9.68
C SER A 63 5.90 3.10 8.15
N ARG A 64 7.11 2.99 7.57
CA ARG A 64 7.28 2.72 6.13
C ARG A 64 6.87 1.30 5.76
N ARG A 65 6.95 0.36 6.70
CA ARG A 65 6.40 -0.99 6.56
C ARG A 65 4.98 -1.02 7.12
N LYS A 66 4.03 -1.50 6.33
CA LYS A 66 2.61 -1.56 6.63
C LYS A 66 2.12 -2.97 6.37
N VAL A 67 1.16 -3.41 7.16
CA VAL A 67 0.39 -4.63 6.84
C VAL A 67 -0.98 -4.17 6.37
N ILE A 68 -1.33 -4.58 5.16
CA ILE A 68 -2.58 -4.23 4.53
C ILE A 68 -3.45 -5.47 4.45
N GLU A 69 -4.68 -5.33 4.89
CA GLU A 69 -5.72 -6.33 4.73
C GLU A 69 -6.57 -5.99 3.51
N ILE A 70 -6.83 -7.01 2.70
CA ILE A 70 -7.72 -6.99 1.55
C ILE A 70 -8.94 -7.86 1.88
N ALA A 71 -10.06 -7.22 2.18
CA ALA A 71 -11.31 -7.90 2.55
C ALA A 71 -11.96 -8.55 1.33
N GLY A 72 -12.42 -9.80 1.46
CA GLY A 72 -13.12 -10.51 0.37
C GLY A 72 -12.31 -10.66 -0.92
N TYR A 73 -10.99 -10.71 -0.81
CA TYR A 73 -10.09 -11.14 -1.88
C TYR A 73 -9.59 -12.53 -1.51
N ASP A 74 -10.14 -13.53 -2.19
CA ASP A 74 -9.81 -14.94 -2.02
C ASP A 74 -8.61 -15.37 -2.89
N GLY A 75 -8.32 -14.61 -3.97
CA GLY A 75 -7.26 -14.93 -4.93
C GLY A 75 -7.69 -16.07 -5.86
#